data_AF-A0A0C3BFK4-F1
#
_entry.id   AF-A0A0C3BFK4-F1
#
_cell.length_a   1.000
_cell.length_b   1.000
_cell.length_c   1.000
_cell.angle_alpha   90.00
_cell.angle_beta   90.00
_cell.angle_gamma   90.00
#
_symmetry.space_group_name_H-M   'P 1'
#
loop_
_entity.id
_entity.type
_entity.pdbx_description
1 polymer ?
#
loop_
_entity_poly.entity_id
_entity_poly.type
_entity_poly.pdbx_seq_one_letter_code
_entity_poly.pdbx_strand_id
1 'polypeptide(L)'
;MKLKRGFFSYSSTGLTIMNYRPKRPSELLAAMTEQYEEREPARFGREVRGGRGKKKGKLFFQAHLTWYGLEYHKDDTRDELETRLWEAMSSRPPPTLPVEMFGAEAEMRQLWIDSASDEKDRLQSILIEQGHTIYTSETLAELTGANSLTDEFFEHPPTFFRNHFPLGVSPQHVVVLMNVDEVAENQIWEWACDMYRLKVEKVENDRGRGRDRGRFPDFVLGCRV
;
A
#
# COMPACT_ATOMS: atom_id res chain seq x y z
N MET A 1 3.33 1.01 9.03
CA MET A 1 2.62 1.18 10.31
C MET A 1 1.12 0.90 10.16
N LYS A 2 0.50 0.15 11.08
CA LYS A 2 -0.95 -0.16 11.08
C LYS A 2 -1.53 0.15 12.46
N LEU A 3 -2.51 1.05 12.52
CA LEU A 3 -3.25 1.35 13.73
C LEU A 3 -4.41 0.37 13.92
N LYS A 4 -4.66 -0.06 15.16
CA LYS A 4 -5.77 -0.95 15.52
C LYS A 4 -6.57 -0.36 16.68
N ARG A 5 -7.90 -0.34 16.55
CA ARG A 5 -8.84 0.02 17.62
C ARG A 5 -10.03 -0.95 17.59
N GLY A 6 -10.09 -1.86 18.55
CA GLY A 6 -11.09 -2.93 18.55
C GLY A 6 -11.06 -3.74 17.25
N PHE A 7 -12.19 -3.79 16.53
CA PHE A 7 -12.30 -4.48 15.24
C PHE A 7 -11.87 -3.63 14.04
N PHE A 8 -11.61 -2.34 14.24
CA PHE A 8 -11.14 -1.41 13.21
C PHE A 8 -9.62 -1.45 13.10
N SER A 9 -9.13 -1.33 11.87
CA SER A 9 -7.72 -1.05 11.64
C SER A 9 -7.49 -0.17 10.43
N TYR A 10 -6.53 0.75 10.56
CA TYR A 10 -6.20 1.72 9.53
C TYR A 10 -4.72 1.62 9.15
N SER A 11 -4.44 1.79 7.86
CA SER A 11 -3.11 1.73 7.27
C SER A 11 -3.02 2.71 6.11
N SER A 12 -1.87 2.78 5.45
CA SER A 12 -1.71 3.49 4.17
C SER A 12 -2.71 3.07 3.09
N THR A 13 -3.38 1.93 3.27
CA THR A 13 -4.34 1.39 2.32
C THR A 13 -5.81 1.61 2.72
N GLY A 14 -6.05 2.42 3.76
CA GLY A 14 -7.38 2.80 4.24
C GLY A 14 -7.88 1.99 5.44
N LEU A 15 -9.14 2.26 5.81
CA LEU A 15 -9.83 1.60 6.91
C LEU A 15 -10.26 0.17 6.54
N THR A 16 -10.17 -0.73 7.52
CA THR A 16 -10.66 -2.10 7.42
C THR A 16 -11.35 -2.50 8.73
N ILE A 17 -12.36 -3.37 8.63
CA ILE A 17 -12.99 -4.03 9.78
C ILE A 17 -12.62 -5.50 9.73
N MET A 18 -12.06 -6.04 10.81
CA MET A 18 -11.54 -7.42 10.87
C MET A 18 -10.63 -7.78 9.68
N ASN A 19 -9.87 -6.79 9.18
CA ASN A 19 -9.01 -6.86 7.99
C ASN A 19 -9.72 -6.92 6.63
N TYR A 20 -11.03 -6.67 6.56
CA TYR A 20 -11.78 -6.56 5.31
C TYR A 20 -12.14 -5.11 5.00
N ARG A 21 -11.95 -4.72 3.74
CA ARG A 21 -12.40 -3.44 3.18
C ARG A 21 -13.90 -3.50 2.87
N PRO A 22 -14.59 -2.35 2.81
CA PRO A 22 -15.97 -2.34 2.36
C PRO A 22 -16.04 -2.78 0.90
N LYS A 23 -17.13 -3.47 0.55
CA LYS A 23 -17.49 -3.89 -0.81
C LYS A 23 -18.90 -3.44 -1.10
N ARG A 24 -19.19 -3.06 -2.34
CA ARG A 24 -20.55 -2.70 -2.79
C ARG A 24 -21.49 -3.91 -2.67
N PRO A 25 -22.81 -3.70 -2.55
CA PRO A 25 -23.76 -4.82 -2.45
C PRO A 25 -23.65 -5.83 -3.59
N SER A 26 -23.48 -5.36 -4.83
CA SER A 26 -23.28 -6.23 -6.00
C SER A 26 -21.98 -7.04 -5.93
N GLU A 27 -20.89 -6.45 -5.44
CA GLU A 27 -19.60 -7.13 -5.27
C GLU A 27 -19.66 -8.19 -4.15
N LEU A 28 -20.48 -7.96 -3.12
CA LEU A 28 -20.72 -8.93 -2.06
C LEU A 28 -21.55 -10.10 -2.55
N LEU A 29 -22.64 -9.84 -3.28
CA LEU A 29 -23.44 -10.90 -3.89
C LEU A 29 -22.60 -11.75 -4.86
N ALA A 30 -21.79 -11.11 -5.72
CA ALA A 30 -20.86 -11.81 -6.59
C ALA A 30 -19.86 -12.67 -5.79
N ALA A 31 -19.18 -12.08 -4.79
CA ALA A 31 -18.22 -12.80 -3.96
C ALA A 31 -18.84 -13.94 -3.15
N MET A 32 -20.12 -13.84 -2.79
CA MET A 32 -20.86 -14.91 -2.13
C MET A 32 -21.22 -16.01 -3.12
N THR A 33 -21.65 -15.65 -4.33
CA THR A 33 -22.01 -16.58 -5.41
C THR A 33 -20.80 -17.36 -5.92
N GLU A 34 -19.64 -16.71 -6.05
CA GLU A 34 -18.37 -17.33 -6.43
C GLU A 34 -17.98 -18.52 -5.52
N GLN A 35 -18.46 -18.55 -4.28
CA GLN A 35 -18.22 -19.69 -3.38
C GLN A 35 -18.89 -20.98 -3.88
N TYR A 36 -19.90 -20.85 -4.74
CA TYR A 36 -20.70 -21.94 -5.28
C TYR A 36 -20.44 -22.14 -6.78
N GLU A 37 -19.89 -21.13 -7.46
CA GLU A 37 -19.49 -21.16 -8.86
C GLU A 37 -18.03 -21.62 -9.03
N GLU A 38 -17.88 -22.94 -9.11
CA GLU A 38 -16.93 -23.70 -9.94
C GLU A 38 -16.88 -25.14 -9.42
N ARG A 39 -16.98 -26.10 -10.35
CA ARG A 39 -16.70 -27.51 -10.08
C ARG A 39 -15.21 -27.73 -10.27
N GLU A 40 -14.45 -27.64 -9.18
CA GLU A 40 -13.10 -28.20 -9.18
C GLU A 40 -13.19 -29.67 -8.74
N PRO A 41 -12.65 -30.62 -9.51
CA PRO A 41 -12.52 -31.99 -9.03
C PRO A 41 -11.55 -31.99 -7.85
N ALA A 42 -11.99 -32.48 -6.68
CA ALA A 42 -11.09 -32.71 -5.57
C ALA A 42 -9.98 -33.70 -5.97
N ARG A 43 -8.91 -33.78 -5.17
CA ARG A 43 -7.78 -34.73 -5.33
C ARG A 43 -8.20 -36.21 -5.49
N PHE A 44 -9.46 -36.55 -5.17
CA PHE A 44 -10.07 -37.87 -5.29
C PHE A 44 -11.25 -37.93 -6.28
N GLY A 45 -11.37 -36.97 -7.21
CA GLY A 45 -12.42 -36.95 -8.23
C GLY A 45 -13.84 -36.66 -7.72
N ARG A 46 -14.02 -36.28 -6.45
CA ARG A 46 -15.32 -35.82 -5.95
C ARG A 46 -15.57 -34.39 -6.39
N GLU A 47 -16.78 -34.12 -6.89
CA GLU A 47 -17.23 -32.76 -7.14
C GLU A 47 -17.24 -31.99 -5.81
N VAL A 48 -16.43 -30.94 -5.71
CA VAL A 48 -16.48 -30.00 -4.59
C VAL A 48 -16.91 -28.66 -5.14
N ARG A 49 -17.97 -28.09 -4.54
CA ARG A 49 -18.43 -26.74 -4.86
C ARG A 49 -17.50 -25.75 -4.17
N GLY A 50 -16.88 -24.86 -4.97
CA GLY A 50 -16.00 -23.82 -4.48
C GLY A 50 -14.61 -24.34 -4.08
N GLY A 51 -13.58 -23.90 -4.82
CA GLY A 51 -12.18 -24.20 -4.48
C GLY A 51 -11.80 -23.71 -3.08
N ARG A 52 -10.71 -24.28 -2.52
CA ARG A 52 -10.22 -24.00 -1.15
C ARG A 52 -9.92 -22.51 -0.87
N GLY A 53 -9.78 -21.68 -1.90
CA GLY A 53 -9.59 -20.22 -1.80
C GLY A 53 -10.86 -19.37 -1.98
N LYS A 54 -11.99 -19.96 -2.37
CA LYS A 54 -13.22 -19.22 -2.66
C LYS A 54 -14.12 -19.10 -1.43
N LYS A 55 -14.14 -20.10 -0.56
CA LYS A 55 -14.97 -20.15 0.65
C LYS A 55 -14.66 -19.00 1.62
N LYS A 56 -15.67 -18.17 1.91
CA LYS A 56 -15.58 -17.06 2.86
C LYS A 56 -15.81 -17.58 4.28
N GLY A 57 -14.94 -17.17 5.20
CA GLY A 57 -15.02 -17.54 6.62
C GLY A 57 -15.96 -16.63 7.41
N LYS A 58 -16.27 -17.00 8.67
CA LYS A 58 -17.17 -16.26 9.56
C LYS A 58 -16.81 -14.76 9.68
N LEU A 59 -15.52 -14.44 9.83
CA LEU A 59 -15.04 -13.06 9.95
C LEU A 59 -15.35 -12.19 8.71
N PHE A 60 -15.41 -12.78 7.51
CA PHE A 60 -15.78 -12.04 6.31
C PHE A 60 -17.20 -11.52 6.42
N PHE A 61 -18.15 -12.38 6.79
CA PHE A 61 -19.56 -11.98 6.90
C PHE A 61 -19.77 -10.98 8.05
N GLN A 62 -19.16 -11.25 9.21
CA GLN A 62 -19.20 -10.32 10.35
C GLN A 62 -18.68 -8.93 9.97
N ALA A 63 -17.52 -8.86 9.31
CA ALA A 63 -16.95 -7.58 8.90
C ALA A 63 -17.88 -6.78 7.98
N HIS A 64 -18.50 -7.43 7.00
CA HIS A 64 -19.38 -6.74 6.05
C HIS A 64 -20.73 -6.38 6.68
N LEU A 65 -21.29 -7.22 7.56
CA LEU A 65 -22.45 -6.84 8.36
C LEU A 65 -22.14 -5.60 9.22
N THR A 66 -20.97 -5.55 9.87
CA THR A 66 -20.52 -4.35 10.60
C THR A 66 -20.36 -3.14 9.69
N TRP A 67 -19.78 -3.29 8.49
CA TRP A 67 -19.64 -2.18 7.53
C TRP A 67 -20.97 -1.54 7.16
N TYR A 68 -22.04 -2.33 7.08
CA TYR A 68 -23.38 -1.87 6.74
C TYR A 68 -24.25 -1.55 7.96
N GLY A 69 -23.71 -1.59 9.17
CA GLY A 69 -24.47 -1.35 10.40
C GLY A 69 -25.56 -2.40 10.67
N LEU A 70 -25.42 -3.60 10.12
CA LEU A 70 -26.38 -4.70 10.26
C LEU A 70 -26.07 -5.50 11.51
N GLU A 71 -27.08 -5.67 12.36
CA GLU A 71 -26.95 -6.43 13.61
C GLU A 71 -26.77 -7.93 13.33
N TYR A 72 -25.97 -8.60 14.18
CA TYR A 72 -25.80 -10.05 14.22
C TYR A 72 -25.33 -10.47 15.61
N HIS A 73 -25.58 -11.74 15.99
CA HIS A 73 -25.08 -12.27 17.26
C HIS A 73 -23.68 -12.86 17.09
N LYS A 74 -22.86 -12.78 18.15
CA LYS A 74 -21.51 -13.36 18.12
C LYS A 74 -21.51 -14.87 17.90
N ASP A 75 -22.57 -15.53 18.35
CA ASP A 75 -22.74 -16.98 18.28
C ASP A 75 -23.34 -17.46 16.94
N ASP A 76 -23.83 -16.53 16.09
CA ASP A 76 -24.37 -16.86 14.77
C ASP A 76 -23.36 -17.70 13.97
N THR A 77 -23.84 -18.78 13.37
CA THR A 77 -23.07 -19.64 12.49
C THR A 77 -22.67 -18.89 11.22
N ARG A 78 -21.68 -19.42 10.50
CA ARG A 78 -21.27 -18.86 9.21
C ARG A 78 -22.45 -18.76 8.24
N ASP A 79 -23.31 -19.78 8.20
CA ASP A 79 -24.41 -19.85 7.24
C ASP A 79 -25.55 -18.88 7.61
N GLU A 80 -25.82 -18.65 8.89
CA GLU A 80 -26.75 -17.61 9.35
C GLU A 80 -26.26 -16.20 8.99
N LEU A 81 -24.96 -15.93 9.17
CA LEU A 81 -24.36 -14.65 8.81
C LEU A 81 -24.34 -14.42 7.29
N GLU A 82 -24.08 -15.46 6.51
CA GLU A 82 -24.15 -15.42 5.05
C GLU A 82 -25.58 -15.14 4.58
N THR A 83 -26.57 -15.87 5.10
CA THR A 83 -27.98 -15.69 4.75
C THR A 83 -28.41 -14.27 5.05
N ARG A 84 -28.09 -13.75 6.24
CA ARG A 84 -28.42 -12.37 6.63
C ARG A 84 -27.77 -11.34 5.72
N LEU A 85 -26.49 -11.50 5.40
CA LEU A 85 -25.79 -10.59 4.49
C LEU A 85 -26.38 -10.66 3.08
N TRP A 86 -26.72 -11.85 2.61
CA TRP A 86 -27.34 -12.08 1.30
C TRP A 86 -28.69 -11.40 1.18
N GLU A 87 -29.57 -11.61 2.15
CA GLU A 87 -30.90 -10.99 2.21
C GLU A 87 -30.78 -9.46 2.22
N ALA A 88 -29.89 -8.92 3.07
CA ALA A 88 -29.67 -7.48 3.14
C ALA A 88 -29.16 -6.90 1.81
N MET A 89 -28.12 -7.50 1.21
CA MET A 89 -27.55 -6.99 -0.05
C MET A 89 -28.51 -7.14 -1.25
N SER A 90 -29.45 -8.08 -1.19
CA SER A 90 -30.46 -8.33 -2.22
C SER A 90 -31.71 -7.44 -2.10
N SER A 91 -31.83 -6.70 -0.99
CA SER A 91 -32.98 -5.82 -0.74
C SER A 91 -33.07 -4.66 -1.75
N ARG A 92 -34.27 -4.08 -1.88
CA ARG A 92 -34.52 -2.93 -2.76
C ARG A 92 -35.12 -1.77 -1.96
N PRO A 93 -34.43 -0.61 -1.85
CA PRO A 93 -33.06 -0.36 -2.32
C PRO A 93 -32.03 -1.15 -1.49
N PRO A 94 -30.86 -1.51 -2.08
CA PRO A 94 -29.81 -2.15 -1.31
C PRO A 94 -29.23 -1.18 -0.26
N PRO A 95 -28.69 -1.68 0.85
CA PRO A 95 -28.15 -0.85 1.91
C PRO A 95 -26.93 -0.06 1.43
N THR A 96 -26.76 1.13 1.98
CA THR A 96 -25.58 1.98 1.81
C THR A 96 -24.72 1.93 3.07
N LEU A 97 -23.45 2.30 2.95
CA LEU A 97 -22.60 2.44 4.12
C LEU A 97 -23.14 3.54 5.06
N PRO A 98 -23.24 3.29 6.37
CA PRO A 98 -23.66 4.29 7.35
C PRO A 98 -22.72 5.49 7.37
N VAL A 99 -23.26 6.69 7.64
CA VAL A 99 -22.49 7.94 7.65
C VAL A 99 -21.40 7.92 8.74
N GLU A 100 -21.70 7.25 9.84
CA GLU A 100 -20.83 7.07 11.00
C GLU A 100 -19.52 6.37 10.62
N MET A 101 -19.54 5.52 9.59
CA MET A 101 -18.35 4.79 9.12
C MET A 101 -17.34 5.72 8.44
N PHE A 102 -17.82 6.76 7.75
CA PHE A 102 -16.94 7.79 7.18
C PHE A 102 -16.34 8.68 8.28
N GLY A 103 -17.09 8.94 9.35
CA GLY A 103 -16.57 9.64 10.53
C GLY A 103 -15.45 8.85 11.22
N ALA A 104 -15.68 7.55 11.44
CA ALA A 104 -14.68 6.64 12.02
C ALA A 104 -13.43 6.50 11.13
N GLU A 105 -13.59 6.49 9.81
CA GLU A 105 -12.47 6.52 8.87
C GLU A 105 -11.64 7.81 9.00
N ALA A 106 -12.29 8.97 9.02
CA ALA A 106 -11.61 10.25 9.15
C ALA A 106 -10.82 10.37 10.45
N GLU A 107 -11.40 9.94 11.58
CA GLU A 107 -10.72 9.93 12.88
C GLU A 107 -9.49 9.00 12.84
N MET A 108 -9.67 7.76 12.37
CA MET A 108 -8.58 6.78 12.29
C MET A 108 -7.48 7.22 11.30
N ARG A 109 -7.85 7.91 10.23
CA ARG A 109 -6.91 8.51 9.27
C ARG A 109 -6.06 9.58 9.94
N GLN A 110 -6.68 10.49 10.68
CA GLN A 110 -5.95 11.56 11.36
C GLN A 110 -4.96 10.97 12.38
N LEU A 111 -5.41 10.06 13.23
CA LEU A 111 -4.53 9.37 14.18
C LEU A 111 -3.37 8.64 13.50
N TRP A 112 -3.61 8.05 12.33
CA TRP A 112 -2.56 7.38 11.57
C TRP A 112 -1.55 8.36 10.98
N ILE A 113 -2.01 9.52 10.50
CA ILE A 113 -1.13 10.60 10.02
C ILE A 113 -0.27 11.11 11.16
N ASP A 114 -0.88 11.42 12.31
CA ASP A 114 -0.18 11.95 13.48
C ASP A 114 0.87 10.94 13.98
N SER A 115 0.46 9.68 14.18
CA SER A 115 1.39 8.62 14.62
C SER A 115 2.49 8.32 13.60
N ALA A 116 2.23 8.51 12.30
CA ALA A 116 3.24 8.33 11.27
C ALA A 116 4.23 9.50 11.26
N SER A 117 3.76 10.72 11.54
CA SER A 117 4.60 11.90 11.73
C SER A 117 5.49 11.74 12.96
N ASP A 118 4.92 11.34 14.10
CA ASP A 118 5.66 11.12 15.34
C ASP A 118 6.78 10.06 15.15
N GLU A 119 6.47 8.95 14.47
CA GLU A 119 7.48 7.92 14.21
C GLU A 119 8.53 8.40 13.19
N LYS A 120 8.14 9.20 12.19
CA LYS A 120 9.09 9.86 11.29
C LYS A 120 10.03 10.76 12.09
N ASP A 121 9.52 11.63 12.94
CA ASP A 121 10.31 12.59 13.72
C ASP A 121 11.24 11.86 14.72
N ARG A 122 10.75 10.77 15.31
CA ARG A 122 11.54 9.89 16.18
C ARG A 122 12.70 9.23 15.43
N LEU A 123 12.42 8.64 14.25
CA LEU A 123 13.45 8.02 13.42
C LEU A 123 14.46 9.07 12.93
N GLN A 124 13.98 10.26 12.58
CA GLN A 124 14.85 11.35 12.19
C GLN A 124 15.78 11.77 13.32
N SER A 125 15.26 11.92 14.53
CA SER A 125 16.08 12.27 15.71
C SER A 125 17.15 11.21 15.99
N ILE A 126 16.79 9.92 15.96
CA ILE A 126 17.73 8.80 16.15
C ILE A 126 18.85 8.84 15.10
N LEU A 127 18.50 9.04 13.82
CA LEU A 127 19.47 9.09 12.74
C LEU A 127 20.41 10.31 12.86
N ILE A 128 19.89 11.47 13.27
CA ILE A 128 20.70 12.66 13.54
C ILE A 128 21.66 12.42 14.71
N GLU A 129 21.18 11.82 15.81
CA GLU A 129 22.02 11.47 16.98
C GLU A 129 23.14 10.48 16.60
N GLN A 130 22.90 9.61 15.63
CA GLN A 130 23.90 8.69 15.06
C GLN A 130 24.86 9.36 14.07
N GLY A 131 24.71 10.66 13.82
CA GLY A 131 25.57 11.43 12.92
C GLY A 131 25.21 11.29 11.44
N HIS A 132 24.01 10.79 11.11
CA HIS A 132 23.53 10.73 9.74
C HIS A 132 22.94 12.08 9.32
N THR A 133 23.29 12.52 8.10
CA THR A 133 22.62 13.65 7.45
C THR A 133 21.34 13.16 6.78
N ILE A 134 20.18 13.70 7.18
CA ILE A 134 18.88 13.29 6.65
C ILE A 134 18.42 14.30 5.62
N TYR A 135 18.14 13.83 4.42
CA TYR A 135 17.51 14.63 3.38
C TYR A 135 16.06 14.19 3.22
N THR A 136 15.11 15.05 3.60
CA THR A 136 13.69 14.81 3.30
C THR A 136 13.40 15.11 1.84
N SER A 137 12.27 14.66 1.29
CA SER A 137 11.88 14.99 -0.09
C SER A 137 11.79 16.50 -0.34
N GLU A 138 11.32 17.29 0.64
CA GLU A 138 11.31 18.76 0.57
C GLU A 138 12.72 19.32 0.58
N THR A 139 13.58 18.86 1.50
CA THR A 139 14.98 19.31 1.58
C THR A 139 15.76 18.94 0.31
N LEU A 140 15.49 17.76 -0.27
CA LEU A 140 16.06 17.35 -1.55
C LEU A 140 15.57 18.25 -2.68
N ALA A 141 14.27 18.56 -2.74
CA ALA A 141 13.71 19.43 -3.76
C ALA A 141 14.28 20.86 -3.67
N GLU A 142 14.42 21.41 -2.46
CA GLU A 142 15.02 22.73 -2.22
C GLU A 142 16.52 22.77 -2.52
N LEU A 143 17.27 21.75 -2.11
CA LEU A 143 18.72 21.66 -2.31
C LEU A 143 19.09 21.40 -3.78
N THR A 144 18.25 20.68 -4.51
CA THR A 144 18.52 20.30 -5.91
C THR A 144 17.83 21.20 -6.92
N GLY A 145 16.84 22.00 -6.50
CA GLY A 145 16.08 22.92 -7.37
C GLY A 145 15.27 22.24 -8.47
N ALA A 146 15.05 20.92 -8.39
CA ALA A 146 14.62 20.13 -9.52
C ALA A 146 13.12 19.81 -9.50
N ASN A 147 12.45 20.10 -10.61
CA ASN A 147 11.05 19.73 -10.84
C ASN A 147 10.90 18.32 -11.46
N SER A 148 11.99 17.71 -11.96
CA SER A 148 12.08 16.28 -12.29
C SER A 148 13.54 15.84 -12.52
N LEU A 149 14.24 15.40 -11.47
CA LEU A 149 15.62 14.86 -11.56
C LEU A 149 15.69 13.57 -12.39
N THR A 150 14.60 12.80 -12.37
CA THR A 150 14.49 11.53 -13.09
C THR A 150 14.57 11.74 -14.60
N ASP A 151 13.90 12.78 -15.11
CA ASP A 151 13.93 13.06 -16.55
C ASP A 151 15.31 13.56 -16.99
N GLU A 152 15.96 14.43 -16.20
CA GLU A 152 17.34 14.89 -16.47
C GLU A 152 18.34 13.72 -16.50
N PHE A 153 18.19 12.75 -15.60
CA PHE A 153 19.02 11.54 -15.57
C PHE A 153 18.94 10.74 -16.86
N PHE A 154 17.73 10.54 -17.41
CA PHE A 154 17.52 9.72 -18.61
C PHE A 154 17.78 10.49 -19.91
N GLU A 155 17.43 11.77 -19.97
CA GLU A 155 17.64 12.58 -21.17
C GLU A 155 19.12 12.96 -21.32
N HIS A 156 19.81 13.31 -20.23
CA HIS A 156 21.17 13.83 -20.23
C HIS A 156 22.07 13.30 -19.10
N PRO A 157 22.36 11.97 -19.04
CA PRO A 157 23.10 11.37 -17.93
C PRO A 157 24.46 12.05 -17.61
N PRO A 158 25.33 12.38 -18.59
CA PRO A 158 26.60 13.02 -18.29
C PRO A 158 26.47 14.40 -17.63
N THR A 159 25.43 15.15 -18.01
CA THR A 159 25.14 16.46 -17.42
C THR A 159 24.63 16.30 -16.00
N PHE A 160 23.70 15.36 -15.79
CA PHE A 160 23.18 15.01 -14.47
C PHE A 160 24.32 14.69 -13.48
N PHE A 161 25.22 13.77 -13.83
CA PHE A 161 26.31 13.38 -12.93
C PHE A 161 27.31 14.52 -12.68
N ARG A 162 27.59 15.36 -13.68
CA ARG A 162 28.46 16.52 -13.49
C ARG A 162 27.86 17.54 -12.51
N ASN A 163 26.54 17.73 -12.56
CA ASN A 163 25.85 18.71 -11.73
C ASN A 163 25.64 18.21 -10.29
N HIS A 164 25.28 16.93 -10.13
CA HIS A 164 24.89 16.37 -8.84
C HIS A 164 25.96 15.53 -8.14
N PHE A 165 27.00 15.09 -8.85
CA PHE A 165 28.15 14.38 -8.28
C PHE A 165 29.49 14.98 -8.76
N PRO A 166 29.75 16.28 -8.54
CA PRO A 166 31.02 16.89 -8.92
C PRO A 166 32.19 16.33 -8.10
N LEU A 167 33.41 16.49 -8.62
CA LEU A 167 34.63 16.10 -7.92
C LEU A 167 34.72 16.81 -6.55
N GLY A 168 34.94 16.03 -5.48
CA GLY A 168 35.02 16.55 -4.11
C GLY A 168 33.69 16.64 -3.36
N VAL A 169 32.59 16.15 -3.96
CA VAL A 169 31.31 16.03 -3.25
C VAL A 169 31.46 15.11 -2.03
N SER A 170 30.76 15.45 -0.95
CA SER A 170 30.80 14.67 0.30
C SER A 170 30.40 13.21 0.07
N PRO A 171 31.07 12.23 0.69
CA PRO A 171 30.63 10.83 0.66
C PRO A 171 29.21 10.61 1.20
N GLN A 172 28.69 11.56 1.98
CA GLN A 172 27.31 11.55 2.51
C GLN A 172 26.29 12.20 1.56
N HIS A 173 26.72 12.69 0.39
CA HIS A 173 25.81 13.27 -0.59
C HIS A 173 25.02 12.19 -1.31
N VAL A 174 23.71 12.41 -1.42
CA VAL A 174 22.76 11.45 -1.95
C VAL A 174 21.77 12.15 -2.86
N VAL A 175 21.46 11.52 -3.99
CA VAL A 175 20.43 11.96 -4.95
C VAL A 175 19.37 10.88 -5.09
N VAL A 176 18.10 11.27 -5.12
CA VAL A 176 16.98 10.34 -5.23
C VAL A 176 16.28 10.52 -6.57
N LEU A 177 16.22 9.45 -7.37
CA LEU A 177 15.42 9.35 -8.58
C LEU A 177 14.06 8.75 -8.21
N MET A 178 12.98 9.43 -8.57
CA MET A 178 11.62 9.03 -8.22
C MET A 178 10.83 8.50 -9.41
N ASN A 179 9.91 7.57 -9.15
CA ASN A 179 8.97 6.99 -10.11
C ASN A 179 9.65 6.49 -11.41
N VAL A 180 10.73 5.73 -11.29
CA VAL A 180 11.48 5.23 -12.45
C VAL A 180 10.72 4.08 -13.12
N ASP A 181 10.59 4.13 -14.45
CA ASP A 181 10.00 3.05 -15.24
C ASP A 181 10.75 1.72 -15.02
N GLU A 182 10.02 0.61 -14.83
CA GLU A 182 10.59 -0.74 -14.69
C GLU A 182 11.48 -1.10 -15.91
N VAL A 183 11.15 -0.59 -17.10
CA VAL A 183 11.95 -0.80 -18.31
C VAL A 183 13.29 -0.05 -18.25
N ALA A 184 13.34 1.07 -17.52
CA ALA A 184 14.51 1.94 -17.40
C ALA A 184 15.38 1.64 -16.16
N GLU A 185 14.93 0.75 -15.27
CA GLU A 185 15.65 0.37 -14.04
C GLU A 185 17.09 -0.08 -14.32
N ASN A 186 17.30 -0.93 -15.33
CA ASN A 186 18.64 -1.44 -15.65
C ASN A 186 19.62 -0.32 -16.05
N GLN A 187 19.12 0.75 -16.67
CA GLN A 187 19.95 1.87 -17.08
C GLN A 187 20.50 2.64 -15.89
N ILE A 188 19.78 2.69 -14.76
CA ILE A 188 20.30 3.34 -13.55
C ILE A 188 21.55 2.64 -13.05
N TRP A 189 21.50 1.31 -12.95
CA TRP A 189 22.63 0.51 -12.50
C TRP A 189 23.82 0.65 -13.44
N GLU A 190 23.59 0.56 -14.76
CA GLU A 190 24.64 0.73 -15.76
C GLU A 190 25.32 2.11 -15.64
N TRP A 191 24.55 3.18 -15.65
CA TRP A 191 25.10 4.53 -15.59
C TRP A 191 25.74 4.82 -14.22
N ALA A 192 25.00 4.67 -13.12
CA ALA A 192 25.48 5.08 -11.81
C ALA A 192 26.54 4.11 -11.24
N CYS A 193 26.34 2.79 -11.29
CA CYS A 193 27.30 1.83 -10.72
C CYS A 193 28.46 1.51 -11.66
N ASP A 194 28.18 1.21 -12.93
CA ASP A 194 29.23 0.70 -13.82
C ASP A 194 30.09 1.81 -14.38
N MET A 195 29.48 2.91 -14.84
CA MET A 195 30.21 4.03 -15.43
C MET A 195 30.72 5.03 -14.40
N TYR A 196 29.86 5.50 -13.48
CA TYR A 196 30.22 6.55 -12.52
C TYR A 196 30.64 6.04 -11.14
N ARG A 197 30.69 4.71 -10.95
CA ARG A 197 31.20 4.04 -9.73
C ARG A 197 30.50 4.47 -8.43
N LEU A 198 29.23 4.85 -8.51
CA LEU A 198 28.40 5.20 -7.37
C LEU A 198 27.83 3.94 -6.70
N LYS A 199 27.23 4.13 -5.52
CA LYS A 199 26.38 3.16 -4.84
C LYS A 199 24.94 3.49 -5.17
N VAL A 200 24.15 2.45 -5.49
CA VAL A 200 22.74 2.58 -5.80
C VAL A 200 21.95 1.66 -4.88
N GLU A 201 20.84 2.17 -4.34
CA GLU A 201 19.89 1.41 -3.54
C GLU A 201 18.47 1.59 -4.09
N LYS A 202 17.81 0.47 -4.40
CA LYS A 202 16.43 0.46 -4.85
C LYS A 202 15.51 0.55 -3.63
N VAL A 203 14.64 1.55 -3.62
CA VAL A 203 13.62 1.70 -2.59
C VAL A 203 12.34 1.08 -3.14
N GLU A 204 12.02 -0.12 -2.67
CA GLU A 204 10.75 -0.76 -2.98
C GLU A 204 9.62 -0.02 -2.26
N ASN A 205 8.98 0.86 -3.02
CA ASN A 205 7.73 1.49 -2.61
C ASN A 205 6.64 0.42 -2.56
N ASP A 206 6.41 -0.15 -1.38
CA ASP A 206 5.32 -1.07 -1.10
C ASP A 206 3.98 -0.28 -1.05
N ARG A 207 3.64 0.40 -2.15
CA ARG A 207 2.42 1.19 -2.35
C ARG A 207 1.20 0.27 -2.57
N GLY A 208 1.06 -0.78 -1.76
CA GLY A 208 -0.13 -1.61 -1.63
C GLY A 208 -0.53 -2.42 -2.88
N ARG A 209 -1.37 -3.43 -2.68
CA ARG A 209 -1.88 -4.31 -3.75
C ARG A 209 -3.06 -3.64 -4.48
N GLY A 210 -2.94 -3.46 -5.79
CA GLY A 210 -4.00 -3.01 -6.71
C GLY A 210 -3.54 -3.13 -8.17
N ARG A 211 -4.47 -3.41 -9.10
CA ARG A 211 -4.17 -3.78 -10.51
C ARG A 211 -3.74 -2.61 -11.41
N ASP A 212 -3.92 -1.35 -10.98
CA ASP A 212 -3.75 -0.15 -11.83
C ASP A 212 -2.86 0.94 -11.20
N ARG A 213 -1.88 0.59 -10.36
CA ARG A 213 -0.82 1.53 -9.97
C ARG A 213 0.51 0.97 -10.43
N GLY A 214 1.11 1.61 -11.43
CA GLY A 214 2.46 1.29 -11.89
C GLY A 214 3.41 1.18 -10.70
N ARG A 215 4.10 0.05 -10.62
CA ARG A 215 5.18 -0.19 -9.66
C ARG A 215 6.39 0.59 -10.17
N PHE A 216 6.42 1.89 -9.92
CA PHE A 216 7.61 2.66 -10.22
C PHE A 216 8.52 2.65 -8.98
N PRO A 217 9.66 1.95 -9.03
CA PRO A 217 10.67 2.03 -7.98
C PRO A 217 11.27 3.43 -7.88
N ASP A 218 11.67 3.80 -6.66
CA ASP A 218 12.55 4.95 -6.42
C ASP A 218 13.98 4.41 -6.25
N PHE A 219 14.98 5.23 -6.61
CA PHE A 219 16.39 4.87 -6.49
C PHE A 219 17.17 5.95 -5.74
N VAL A 220 18.03 5.50 -4.84
CA VAL A 220 18.92 6.34 -4.06
C VAL A 220 20.34 6.14 -4.59
N LEU A 221 20.97 7.20 -5.08
CA LEU A 221 22.33 7.23 -5.60
C LEU A 221 23.24 7.95 -4.60
N GLY A 222 24.40 7.40 -4.30
CA GLY A 222 25.37 8.03 -3.40
C GLY A 222 26.82 7.65 -3.72
N CYS A 223 27.78 8.38 -3.17
CA CYS A 223 29.20 8.05 -3.34
C CYS A 223 29.55 6.73 -2.64
N ARG A 224 30.49 5.98 -3.22
CA ARG A 224 31.11 4.83 -2.53
C ARG A 224 32.07 5.36 -1.46
N VAL A 225 31.92 4.85 -0.23
CA VAL A 225 32.90 5.04 0.85
C VAL A 225 34.06 4.08 0.63
#